data_AF-A0AAW6KM66-F1
#
_entry.id   AF-A0AAW6KM66-F1
#
_cell.length_a   1.000
_cell.length_b   1.000
_cell.length_c   1.000
_cell.angle_alpha   90.00
_cell.angle_beta   90.00
_cell.angle_gamma   90.00
#
_symmetry.space_group_name_H-M   'P 1'
#
loop_
_entity.id
_entity.type
_entity.pdbx_description
1 polymer ?
#
loop_
_entity_poly.entity_id
_entity_poly.type
_entity_poly.pdbx_seq_one_letter_code
_entity_poly.pdbx_strand_id
1 'polypeptide(L)'
;PVAGLSLFLLLKAFSSGCSALTGVEAISNAIPAFRDPAPKNAANTLLMMGILLAVLFSGITVLAFGSGIMPKGEETVVSQIASETFGRSFLYFFIQGTTSMILILAANTGFSAFPKLAFNLARDKYMPRMFTVRGDRLGYSNGIIFLGFASIWLILLFNGQ
;
A
#
# COMPACT_ATOMS: atom_id res chain seq x y z
N PRO A 1 19.97 16.61 -26.48
CA PRO A 1 20.42 16.05 -25.18
C PRO A 1 20.44 17.15 -24.10
N VAL A 2 19.41 17.20 -23.24
CA VAL A 2 19.30 18.26 -22.22
C VAL A 2 20.25 17.93 -21.07
N ALA A 3 21.41 18.59 -21.08
CA ALA A 3 22.39 18.58 -19.99
C ALA A 3 21.72 19.18 -18.73
N GLY A 4 21.40 18.34 -17.74
CA GLY A 4 20.73 18.78 -16.51
C GLY A 4 19.56 17.92 -16.05
N LEU A 5 19.10 16.95 -16.85
CA LEU A 5 18.31 15.78 -16.38
C LEU A 5 19.22 14.85 -15.54
N SER A 6 19.95 15.47 -14.62
CA SER A 6 21.09 14.93 -13.91
C SER A 6 20.63 13.77 -13.04
N LEU A 7 21.52 12.81 -12.82
CA LEU A 7 21.34 11.60 -11.99
C LEU A 7 20.39 11.77 -10.79
N PHE A 8 20.38 12.94 -10.16
CA PHE A 8 19.42 13.33 -9.12
C PHE A 8 17.94 13.14 -9.48
N LEU A 9 17.50 13.56 -10.67
CA LEU A 9 16.10 13.40 -11.10
C LEU A 9 15.73 11.92 -11.28
N LEU A 10 16.65 11.13 -11.82
CA LEU A 10 16.49 9.68 -11.97
C LEU A 10 16.39 9.00 -10.60
N LEU A 11 17.27 9.36 -9.66
CA LEU A 11 17.23 8.85 -8.29
C LEU A 11 15.95 9.29 -7.56
N LYS A 12 15.45 10.51 -7.78
CA LYS A 12 14.18 10.99 -7.22
C LYS A 12 13.00 10.18 -7.77
N ALA A 13 12.97 9.94 -9.09
CA ALA A 13 11.94 9.11 -9.72
C ALA A 13 12.00 7.66 -9.20
N PHE A 14 13.21 7.09 -9.08
CA PHE A 14 13.42 5.76 -8.51
C PHE A 14 12.94 5.68 -7.06
N SER A 15 13.34 6.63 -6.22
CA SER A 15 12.93 6.69 -4.80
C SER A 15 11.41 6.83 -4.65
N SER A 16 10.76 7.60 -5.52
CA SER A 16 9.29 7.71 -5.53
C SER A 16 8.64 6.40 -5.97
N GLY A 17 9.23 5.69 -6.95
CA GLY A 17 8.76 4.40 -7.45
C GLY A 17 8.91 3.26 -6.45
N CYS A 18 9.93 3.31 -5.57
CA CYS A 18 10.10 2.32 -4.49
C CYS A 18 8.90 2.24 -3.54
N SER A 19 8.03 3.27 -3.49
CA SER A 19 6.79 3.22 -2.73
C SER A 19 5.86 2.09 -3.18
N ALA A 20 5.98 1.57 -4.41
CA ALA A 20 5.19 0.41 -4.85
C ALA A 20 5.49 -0.87 -4.06
N LEU A 21 6.65 -0.95 -3.39
CA LEU A 21 7.10 -2.12 -2.65
C LEU A 21 6.67 -2.13 -1.17
N THR A 22 5.97 -1.11 -0.68
CA THR A 22 5.63 -0.91 0.75
C THR A 22 4.55 -1.86 1.29
N GLY A 23 4.37 -3.04 0.69
CA GLY A 23 3.44 -4.08 1.14
C GLY A 23 4.11 -5.33 1.69
N VAL A 24 5.41 -5.53 1.45
CA VAL A 24 6.15 -6.74 1.89
C VAL A 24 6.19 -6.89 3.41
N GLU A 25 6.13 -5.76 4.12
CA GLU A 25 6.14 -5.69 5.58
C GLU A 25 4.91 -6.36 6.20
N ALA A 26 3.76 -6.34 5.50
CA ALA A 26 2.53 -6.95 5.98
C ALA A 26 2.69 -8.47 6.20
N ILE A 27 3.43 -9.15 5.31
CA ILE A 27 3.73 -10.58 5.45
C ILE A 27 4.73 -10.80 6.60
N SER A 28 5.78 -9.97 6.68
CA SER A 28 6.81 -10.10 7.71
C SER A 28 6.26 -9.94 9.15
N ASN A 29 5.25 -9.08 9.32
CA ASN A 29 4.57 -8.87 10.60
C ASN A 29 3.52 -9.95 10.91
N ALA A 30 3.16 -10.77 9.92
CA ALA A 30 2.16 -11.82 10.05
C ALA A 30 2.77 -13.24 10.18
N ILE A 31 4.10 -13.37 10.29
CA ILE A 31 4.80 -14.67 10.43
C ILE A 31 4.15 -15.59 11.49
N PRO A 32 3.77 -15.12 12.70
CA PRO A 32 3.18 -15.99 13.72
C PRO A 32 1.82 -16.59 13.33
N ALA A 33 1.15 -16.08 12.31
CA ALA A 33 -0.13 -16.60 11.82
C ALA A 33 0.05 -17.74 10.78
N PHE A 34 1.26 -17.98 10.30
CA PHE A 34 1.53 -19.05 9.34
C PHE A 34 1.58 -20.42 10.03
N ARG A 35 1.12 -21.45 9.32
CA ARG A 35 1.22 -22.85 9.77
C ARG A 35 2.68 -23.28 9.85
N ASP A 36 3.01 -24.15 10.80
CA ASP A 36 4.36 -24.70 10.91
C ASP A 36 4.75 -25.54 9.67
N PRO A 37 5.99 -25.38 9.16
CA PRO A 37 7.05 -24.46 9.61
C PRO A 37 6.82 -23.00 9.17
N ALA A 38 6.50 -22.12 10.12
CA ALA A 38 6.04 -20.75 9.83
C ALA A 38 7.05 -19.89 9.05
N PRO A 39 8.37 -19.89 9.36
CA PRO A 39 9.35 -19.07 8.62
C PRO A 39 9.46 -19.45 7.14
N LYS A 40 9.41 -20.76 6.84
CA LYS A 40 9.53 -21.27 5.48
C LYS A 40 8.29 -20.92 4.64
N ASN A 41 7.11 -21.06 5.24
CA ASN A 41 5.86 -20.73 4.59
C ASN A 41 5.74 -19.22 4.34
N ALA A 42 6.09 -18.38 5.32
CA ALA A 42 6.11 -16.94 5.16
C ALA A 42 7.11 -16.48 4.07
N ALA A 43 8.31 -17.07 4.02
CA ALA A 43 9.31 -16.76 3.00
C ALA A 43 8.83 -17.11 1.58
N ASN A 44 8.19 -18.28 1.41
CA ASN A 44 7.63 -18.69 0.12
C ASN A 44 6.50 -17.75 -0.32
N THR A 45 5.60 -17.37 0.59
CA THR A 45 4.52 -16.42 0.29
C THR A 45 5.07 -15.04 -0.07
N LEU A 46 6.11 -14.57 0.64
CA LEU A 46 6.78 -13.31 0.33
C LEU A 46 7.40 -13.32 -1.07
N LEU A 47 8.06 -14.43 -1.45
CA LEU A 47 8.65 -14.59 -2.78
C LEU A 47 7.58 -14.60 -3.88
N MET A 48 6.47 -15.33 -3.69
CA MET A 48 5.36 -15.34 -4.63
C MET A 48 4.73 -13.95 -4.79
N MET A 49 4.52 -13.23 -3.68
CA MET A 49 4.04 -11.85 -3.71
C MET A 49 5.00 -10.94 -4.48
N GLY A 50 6.31 -11.06 -4.23
CA GLY A 50 7.33 -10.27 -4.92
C GLY A 50 7.33 -10.50 -6.43
N ILE A 51 7.24 -11.76 -6.87
CA ILE A 51 7.14 -12.09 -8.30
C ILE A 51 5.86 -11.52 -8.91
N LEU A 52 4.71 -11.70 -8.25
CA LEU A 52 3.43 -11.19 -8.74
C LEU A 52 3.46 -9.66 -8.88
N LEU A 53 4.02 -8.97 -7.89
CA LEU A 53 4.18 -7.52 -7.91
C LEU A 53 5.12 -7.08 -9.04
N ALA A 54 6.25 -7.78 -9.23
CA ALA A 54 7.18 -7.49 -10.32
C ALA A 54 6.51 -7.64 -11.71
N VAL A 55 5.73 -8.70 -11.90
CA VAL A 55 4.99 -8.94 -13.14
C VAL A 55 3.91 -7.88 -13.36
N LEU A 56 3.08 -7.58 -12.35
CA LEU A 56 2.04 -6.56 -12.47
C LEU A 56 2.61 -5.16 -12.73
N PHE A 57 3.62 -4.76 -11.95
CA PHE A 57 4.22 -3.44 -12.08
C PHE A 57 4.92 -3.28 -13.44
N SER A 58 5.66 -4.30 -13.89
CA SER A 58 6.27 -4.29 -15.22
C SER A 58 5.22 -4.26 -16.33
N GLY A 59 4.15 -5.04 -16.21
CA GLY A 59 3.05 -5.08 -17.18
C GLY A 59 2.35 -3.73 -17.32
N ILE A 60 2.00 -3.08 -16.20
CA ILE A 60 1.39 -1.74 -16.20
C ILE A 60 2.37 -0.72 -16.80
N THR A 61 3.66 -0.80 -16.47
CA THR A 61 4.69 0.12 -16.99
C THR A 61 4.83 0.00 -18.51
N VAL A 62 4.88 -1.23 -19.03
CA VAL A 62 4.98 -1.49 -20.48
C VAL A 62 3.74 -1.00 -21.21
N LEU A 63 2.54 -1.24 -20.66
CA LEU A 63 1.29 -0.74 -21.25
C LEU A 63 1.21 0.79 -21.21
N ALA A 64 1.56 1.42 -20.10
CA ALA A 64 1.57 2.87 -19.98
C ALA A 64 2.54 3.52 -20.99
N PHE A 65 3.74 2.95 -21.15
CA PHE A 65 4.73 3.43 -22.09
C PHE A 65 4.30 3.20 -23.55
N GLY A 66 3.78 2.01 -23.87
CA GLY A 66 3.33 1.65 -25.22
C GLY A 66 2.12 2.45 -25.69
N SER A 67 1.18 2.76 -24.80
CA SER A 67 0.00 3.59 -25.09
C SER A 67 0.26 5.10 -25.02
N GLY A 68 1.49 5.53 -24.67
CA GLY A 68 1.84 6.95 -24.60
C GLY A 68 1.08 7.74 -23.53
N ILE A 69 0.71 7.08 -22.43
CA ILE A 69 -0.15 7.66 -21.39
C ILE A 69 0.60 8.76 -20.64
N MET A 70 0.04 9.96 -20.66
CA MET A 70 0.52 11.09 -19.87
C MET A 70 -0.28 11.19 -18.56
N PRO A 71 0.37 11.35 -17.41
CA PRO A 71 -0.33 11.49 -16.14
C PRO A 71 -1.24 12.73 -16.17
N LYS A 72 -2.55 12.51 -16.00
CA LYS A 72 -3.56 13.56 -15.87
C LYS A 72 -3.89 13.71 -14.39
N GLY A 73 -4.08 14.94 -13.91
CA GLY A 73 -4.38 15.20 -12.51
C GLY A 73 -5.72 14.62 -12.03
N GLU A 74 -6.61 14.23 -12.96
CA GLU A 74 -7.97 13.77 -12.66
C GLU A 74 -8.14 12.24 -12.79
N GLU A 75 -7.21 11.55 -13.47
CA GLU A 75 -7.36 10.13 -13.79
C GLU A 75 -6.09 9.34 -13.48
N THR A 76 -6.24 8.22 -12.78
CA THR A 76 -5.13 7.30 -12.50
C THR A 76 -4.59 6.67 -13.78
N VAL A 77 -3.30 6.29 -13.78
CA VAL A 77 -2.68 5.62 -14.94
C VAL A 77 -3.43 4.34 -15.33
N VAL A 78 -3.89 3.56 -14.34
CA VAL A 78 -4.69 2.34 -14.57
C VAL A 78 -6.02 2.67 -15.24
N SER A 79 -6.68 3.77 -14.83
CA SER A 79 -7.91 4.25 -15.45
C SER A 79 -7.69 4.63 -16.93
N GLN A 80 -6.59 5.32 -17.22
CA GLN A 80 -6.23 5.71 -18.58
C GLN A 80 -5.93 4.48 -19.45
N ILE A 81 -5.15 3.50 -18.95
CA ILE A 81 -4.88 2.23 -19.67
C ILE A 81 -6.19 1.50 -19.98
N ALA A 82 -7.08 1.39 -18.98
CA ALA A 82 -8.36 0.71 -19.14
C ALA A 82 -9.26 1.40 -20.16
N SER A 83 -9.31 2.74 -20.15
CA SER A 83 -10.11 3.53 -21.11
C SER A 83 -9.57 3.41 -22.53
N GLU A 84 -8.26 3.46 -22.74
CA GLU A 84 -7.64 3.32 -24.07
C GLU A 84 -7.80 1.89 -24.62
N THR A 85 -7.72 0.87 -23.75
CA THR A 85 -7.76 -0.54 -24.19
C THR A 85 -9.18 -1.05 -24.42
N PHE A 86 -10.13 -0.71 -23.55
CA PHE A 86 -11.48 -1.28 -23.54
C PHE A 86 -12.60 -0.25 -23.79
N GLY A 87 -12.26 1.04 -23.89
CA GLY A 87 -13.25 2.13 -23.85
C GLY A 87 -13.93 2.27 -22.49
N ARG A 88 -14.84 3.25 -22.36
CA ARG A 88 -15.75 3.39 -21.19
C ARG A 88 -16.88 2.34 -21.22
N SER A 89 -16.49 1.07 -21.31
CA SER A 89 -17.36 -0.10 -21.35
C SER A 89 -17.52 -0.72 -19.97
N PHE A 90 -18.34 -1.77 -19.84
CA PHE A 90 -18.52 -2.52 -18.59
C PHE A 90 -17.19 -2.96 -17.94
N LEU A 91 -16.21 -3.38 -18.75
CA LEU A 91 -14.89 -3.80 -18.27
C LEU A 91 -14.10 -2.68 -17.58
N TYR A 92 -14.23 -1.43 -18.04
CA TYR A 92 -13.59 -0.28 -17.39
C TYR A 92 -14.11 -0.08 -15.97
N PHE A 93 -15.44 -0.10 -15.79
CA PHE A 93 -16.06 0.03 -14.47
C PHE A 93 -15.73 -1.15 -13.56
N PHE A 94 -15.61 -2.36 -14.12
CA PHE A 94 -15.19 -3.54 -13.37
C PHE A 94 -13.76 -3.40 -12.83
N ILE A 95 -12.82 -2.93 -13.66
CA ILE A 95 -11.43 -2.68 -13.24
C ILE A 95 -11.39 -1.60 -12.16
N GLN A 96 -12.03 -0.45 -12.39
CA GLN A 96 -12.14 0.66 -11.42
C GLN A 96 -12.72 0.21 -10.07
N GLY A 97 -13.81 -0.56 -10.10
CA GLY A 97 -14.44 -1.11 -8.89
C GLY A 97 -13.52 -2.07 -8.14
N THR A 98 -12.85 -2.97 -8.87
CA THR A 98 -11.90 -3.93 -8.28
C THR A 98 -10.69 -3.20 -7.67
N THR A 99 -10.11 -2.23 -8.37
CA THR A 99 -8.99 -1.42 -7.85
C THR A 99 -9.39 -0.66 -6.59
N SER A 100 -10.57 -0.04 -6.57
CA SER A 100 -11.09 0.66 -5.40
C SER A 100 -11.26 -0.30 -4.21
N MET A 101 -11.80 -1.49 -4.45
CA MET A 101 -11.98 -2.52 -3.41
C MET A 101 -10.64 -3.00 -2.84
N ILE A 102 -9.62 -3.17 -3.69
CA ILE A 102 -8.26 -3.52 -3.25
C ILE A 102 -7.67 -2.43 -2.36
N LEU A 103 -7.83 -1.15 -2.71
CA LEU A 103 -7.34 -0.02 -1.90
C LEU A 103 -8.04 0.05 -0.53
N ILE A 104 -9.36 -0.20 -0.48
CA ILE A 104 -10.11 -0.28 0.78
C ILE A 104 -9.60 -1.43 1.65
N LEU A 105 -9.34 -2.60 1.06
CA LEU A 105 -8.79 -3.75 1.79
C LEU A 105 -7.36 -3.48 2.30
N ALA A 106 -6.55 -2.76 1.53
CA ALA A 106 -5.21 -2.34 1.95
C ALA A 106 -5.30 -1.41 3.18
N ALA A 107 -6.22 -0.44 3.19
CA ALA A 107 -6.46 0.42 4.34
C ALA A 107 -6.85 -0.39 5.58
N ASN A 108 -7.77 -1.36 5.43
CA ASN A 108 -8.18 -2.25 6.53
C ASN A 108 -7.01 -3.08 7.11
N THR A 109 -6.07 -3.49 6.26
CA THR A 109 -4.86 -4.19 6.70
C THR A 109 -4.00 -3.31 7.62
N GLY A 110 -3.84 -2.03 7.28
CA GLY A 110 -3.17 -1.04 8.13
C GLY A 110 -3.85 -0.86 9.49
N PHE A 111 -5.17 -0.68 9.50
CA PHE A 111 -5.97 -0.57 10.74
C PHE A 111 -5.90 -1.81 11.63
N SER A 112 -5.73 -2.99 11.04
CA SER A 112 -5.61 -4.25 11.79
C SER A 112 -4.19 -4.51 12.31
N ALA A 113 -3.16 -3.95 11.66
CA ALA A 113 -1.76 -4.14 12.02
C ALA A 113 -1.28 -3.16 13.10
N PHE A 114 -1.67 -1.89 13.01
CA PHE A 114 -1.18 -0.83 13.89
C PHE A 114 -1.42 -1.09 15.39
N PRO A 115 -2.59 -1.55 15.86
CA PRO A 115 -2.81 -1.79 17.29
C PRO A 115 -1.87 -2.84 17.88
N LYS A 116 -1.48 -3.85 17.09
CA LYS A 116 -0.54 -4.90 17.53
C LYS A 116 0.87 -4.33 17.70
N LEU A 117 1.30 -3.48 16.76
CA LEU A 117 2.59 -2.78 16.83
C LEU A 117 2.64 -1.83 18.02
N ALA A 118 1.61 -0.99 18.17
CA ALA A 118 1.47 -0.04 19.28
C ALA A 118 1.50 -0.74 20.65
N PHE A 119 0.81 -1.88 20.77
CA PHE A 119 0.82 -2.70 21.98
C PHE A 119 2.22 -3.22 22.32
N ASN A 120 2.94 -3.78 21.34
CA ASN A 120 4.30 -4.29 21.56
C ASN A 120 5.26 -3.17 22.00
N LEU A 121 5.18 -2.01 21.36
CA LEU A 121 6.02 -0.85 21.68
C LEU A 121 5.69 -0.26 23.07
N ALA A 122 4.41 -0.25 23.45
CA ALA A 122 3.97 0.21 24.77
C ALA A 122 4.41 -0.74 25.88
N ARG A 123 4.42 -2.07 25.62
CA ARG A 123 4.92 -3.07 26.57
C ARG A 123 6.40 -2.84 26.89
N ASP A 124 7.18 -2.45 25.89
CA ASP A 124 8.60 -2.15 26.02
C ASP A 124 8.85 -0.71 26.53
N LYS A 125 7.81 0.00 26.98
CA LYS A 125 7.82 1.36 27.56
C LYS A 125 8.21 2.49 26.61
N TYR A 126 8.18 2.26 25.30
CA TYR A 126 8.47 3.27 24.27
C TYR A 126 7.22 4.06 23.81
N MET A 127 6.01 3.65 24.22
CA MET A 127 4.74 4.30 23.87
C MET A 127 3.86 4.45 25.13
N PRO A 128 2.92 5.44 25.19
CA PRO A 128 2.10 5.66 26.38
C PRO A 128 1.37 4.39 26.86
N ARG A 129 1.25 4.26 28.18
CA ARG A 129 0.60 3.09 28.82
C ARG A 129 -0.87 2.89 28.42
N MET A 130 -1.49 3.89 27.78
CA MET A 130 -2.83 3.78 27.18
C MET A 130 -2.91 2.67 26.11
N PHE A 131 -1.80 2.32 25.46
CA PHE A 131 -1.72 1.26 24.45
C PHE A 131 -1.33 -0.13 25.01
N THR A 132 -0.98 -0.24 26.31
CA THR A 132 -0.64 -1.53 26.96
C THR A 132 -1.84 -2.36 27.40
N VAL A 133 -3.07 -1.86 27.26
CA VAL A 133 -4.28 -2.60 27.69
C VAL A 133 -4.59 -3.70 26.67
N ARG A 134 -3.97 -4.87 26.85
CA ARG A 134 -4.26 -6.06 26.04
C ARG A 134 -5.60 -6.64 26.46
N GLY A 135 -6.57 -6.58 25.57
CA GLY A 135 -7.78 -7.41 25.69
C GLY A 135 -8.77 -6.95 26.74
N ASP A 136 -9.59 -5.95 26.39
CA ASP A 136 -11.04 -6.08 26.49
C ASP A 136 -11.68 -4.95 25.66
N ARG A 137 -11.64 -5.08 24.31
CA ARG A 137 -12.02 -4.08 23.28
C ARG A 137 -11.34 -2.69 23.35
N LEU A 138 -10.88 -2.20 24.50
CA LEU A 138 -10.46 -0.83 24.78
C LEU A 138 -9.08 -0.46 24.21
N GLY A 139 -8.05 -1.31 24.36
CA GLY A 139 -6.72 -1.04 23.79
C GLY A 139 -6.65 -1.14 22.26
N TYR A 140 -7.43 -2.06 21.68
CA TYR A 140 -7.64 -2.14 20.23
C TYR A 140 -8.40 -0.90 19.71
N SER A 141 -9.39 -0.42 20.48
CA SER A 141 -10.18 0.76 20.17
C SER A 141 -9.35 2.05 20.17
N ASN A 142 -8.51 2.29 21.18
CA ASN A 142 -7.67 3.50 21.22
C ASN A 142 -6.67 3.58 20.05
N GLY A 143 -6.10 2.43 19.65
CA GLY A 143 -5.22 2.36 18.48
C GLY A 143 -5.92 2.74 17.17
N ILE A 144 -7.13 2.22 16.96
CA ILE A 144 -7.92 2.51 15.76
C ILE A 144 -8.39 3.98 15.75
N ILE A 145 -8.88 4.49 16.88
CA ILE A 145 -9.36 5.87 16.99
C ILE A 145 -8.21 6.85 16.71
N PHE A 146 -7.03 6.62 17.31
CA PHE A 146 -5.85 7.45 17.08
C PHE A 146 -5.42 7.43 15.62
N LEU A 147 -5.31 6.23 15.02
CA LEU A 147 -4.93 6.10 13.61
C LEU A 147 -5.96 6.74 12.69
N GLY A 148 -7.25 6.57 12.96
CA GLY A 148 -8.33 7.18 12.19
C GLY A 148 -8.30 8.70 12.26
N PHE A 149 -8.13 9.28 13.45
CA PHE A 149 -7.99 10.72 13.60
C PHE A 149 -6.74 11.25 12.88
N ALA A 150 -5.60 10.59 13.03
CA ALA A 150 -4.36 10.96 12.34
C ALA A 150 -4.50 10.86 10.81
N SER A 151 -5.14 9.80 10.30
CA SER A 151 -5.42 9.64 8.87
C SER A 151 -6.35 10.72 8.33
N ILE A 152 -7.45 11.04 9.04
CA ILE A 152 -8.36 12.14 8.66
C ILE A 152 -7.60 13.46 8.65
N TRP A 153 -6.79 13.72 9.67
CA TRP A 153 -6.02 14.95 9.79
C TRP A 153 -5.01 15.11 8.64
N LEU A 154 -4.32 14.03 8.24
CA LEU A 154 -3.45 14.03 7.06
C LEU A 154 -4.22 14.25 5.76
N ILE A 155 -5.40 13.64 5.59
CA ILE A 155 -6.23 13.85 4.40
C ILE A 155 -6.65 15.32 4.30
N LEU A 156 -7.04 15.96 5.40
CA LEU A 156 -7.42 17.38 5.43
C LEU A 156 -6.22 18.31 5.11
N LEU A 157 -5.02 17.96 5.58
CA LEU A 157 -3.80 18.73 5.30
C LEU A 157 -3.35 18.65 3.84
N PHE A 158 -3.45 17.47 3.24
CA PHE A 158 -2.97 17.20 1.87
C PHE A 158 -4.09 17.19 0.81
N ASN A 159 -5.35 17.44 1.20
CA ASN A 159 -6.53 17.49 0.34
C ASN A 159 -6.79 16.23 -0.53
N GLY A 160 -6.19 15.08 -0.18
CA GLY A 160 -6.37 13.82 -0.91
C GLY A 160 -5.94 13.88 -2.39
N GLN A 161 -4.92 14.69 -2.69
CA GLN A 161 -4.30 14.75 -4.02
C GLN A 161 -3.45 13.53 -4.36
#